data_AF-A0A521HQ45-F1
#
_entry.id   AF-A0A521HQ45-F1
#
_cell.length_a   1.000
_cell.length_b   1.000
_cell.length_c   1.000
_cell.angle_alpha   90.00
_cell.angle_beta   90.00
_cell.angle_gamma   90.00
#
_symmetry.space_group_name_H-M   'P 1'
#
loop_
_entity.id
_entity.type
_entity.pdbx_description
1 polymer ?
#
loop_
_entity_poly.entity_id
_entity_poly.type
_entity_poly.pdbx_seq_one_letter_code
_entity_poly.pdbx_strand_id
1 'polypeptide(L)'
;MRMLTRLIALTRGVQLRRQFKEIEKVLEQLNPTATRQLAALAMREYSNATKCEYPHLYATPPDEKYAPWGTGTAIGMERMKSDSLQVRMRGLALWLAVSYHETKDSPYADQQELHRQVMRTLRTLRESVQAKDVSQYFADHPQAA
;
A
#
# COMPACT_ATOMS: atom_id res chain seq x y z
N MET A 1 12.05 4.25 27.59
CA MET A 1 11.39 4.42 26.26
C MET A 1 11.84 3.44 25.19
N ARG A 2 13.14 3.13 25.03
CA ARG A 2 13.65 2.24 23.95
C ARG A 2 12.99 0.85 23.88
N MET A 3 12.71 0.22 25.02
CA MET A 3 12.03 -1.09 25.07
C MET A 3 10.56 -1.00 24.62
N LEU A 4 9.85 0.06 25.02
CA LEU A 4 8.47 0.31 24.61
C LEU A 4 8.37 0.58 23.10
N THR A 5 9.25 1.43 22.56
CA THR A 5 9.31 1.71 21.11
C THR A 5 9.62 0.45 20.31
N ARG A 6 10.52 -0.41 20.81
CA ARG A 6 10.81 -1.71 20.21
C ARG A 6 9.58 -2.63 20.22
N LEU A 7 8.87 -2.70 21.35
CA LEU A 7 7.65 -3.50 21.47
C LEU A 7 6.57 -3.05 20.47
N ILE A 8 6.32 -1.74 20.40
CA ILE A 8 5.36 -1.13 19.46
C ILE A 8 5.75 -1.48 18.01
N ALA A 9 7.03 -1.33 17.65
CA ALA A 9 7.52 -1.64 16.32
C ALA A 9 7.42 -3.14 15.98
N LEU A 10 7.67 -4.03 16.95
CA LEU A 10 7.48 -5.47 16.79
C LEU A 10 6.01 -5.81 16.55
N THR A 11 5.09 -5.25 17.35
CA THR A 11 3.64 -5.47 17.15
C THR A 11 3.20 -4.99 15.79
N ARG A 12 3.72 -3.84 15.34
CA ARG A 12 3.40 -3.28 14.04
C ARG A 12 3.96 -4.12 12.90
N GLY A 13 5.19 -4.63 13.03
CA GLY A 13 5.80 -5.56 12.07
C GLY A 13 5.00 -6.85 11.90
N VAL A 14 4.54 -7.44 13.01
CA VAL A 14 3.67 -8.63 12.98
C VAL A 14 2.34 -8.33 12.29
N GLN A 15 1.71 -7.20 12.64
CA GLN A 15 0.45 -6.77 12.03
C GLN A 15 0.58 -6.60 10.51
N LEU A 16 1.57 -5.85 10.06
CA LEU A 16 1.79 -5.59 8.64
C LEU A 16 2.13 -6.87 7.87
N ARG A 17 2.94 -7.77 8.45
CA ARG A 17 3.25 -9.05 7.81
C ARG A 17 2.01 -9.93 7.65
N ARG A 18 1.12 -9.94 8.65
CA ARG A 18 -0.17 -10.66 8.53
C ARG A 18 -1.02 -10.08 7.40
N GLN A 19 -1.16 -8.76 7.36
CA GLN A 19 -1.91 -8.06 6.32
C GLN A 19 -1.31 -8.32 4.92
N PHE A 20 0.02 -8.33 4.80
CA PHE A 20 0.69 -8.62 3.54
C PHE A 20 0.36 -10.02 3.02
N LYS A 21 0.36 -11.04 3.87
CA LYS A 21 -0.05 -12.40 3.48
C LYS A 21 -1.50 -12.48 3.00
N GLU A 22 -2.39 -11.65 3.55
CA GLU A 22 -3.78 -11.56 3.07
C GLU A 22 -3.83 -10.87 1.70
N ILE A 23 -3.02 -9.84 1.49
CA ILE A 23 -2.88 -9.14 0.22
C ILE A 23 -2.30 -10.03 -0.88
N GLU A 24 -1.25 -10.80 -0.59
CA GLU A 24 -0.63 -11.73 -1.55
C GLU A 24 -1.66 -12.70 -2.13
N LYS A 25 -2.52 -13.28 -1.27
CA LYS A 25 -3.61 -14.17 -1.71
C LYS A 25 -4.58 -13.48 -2.68
N VAL A 26 -4.88 -12.19 -2.44
CA VAL A 26 -5.76 -11.44 -3.33
C VAL A 26 -5.05 -11.13 -4.65
N LEU A 27 -3.77 -10.76 -4.60
CA LEU A 27 -2.96 -10.49 -5.80
C LEU A 27 -2.86 -11.71 -6.72
N GLU A 28 -2.68 -12.90 -6.14
CA GLU A 28 -2.62 -14.18 -6.87
C GLU A 28 -3.93 -14.50 -7.61
N GLN A 29 -5.05 -13.95 -7.18
CA GLN A 29 -6.37 -14.16 -7.79
C GLN A 29 -6.71 -13.13 -8.87
N LEU A 30 -5.89 -12.09 -9.06
CA LEU A 30 -6.16 -11.05 -10.05
C LEU A 30 -5.89 -11.56 -11.47
N ASN A 31 -6.84 -11.32 -12.36
CA ASN A 31 -6.61 -11.51 -13.79
C ASN A 31 -5.66 -10.41 -14.34
N PRO A 32 -5.03 -10.62 -15.51
CA PRO A 32 -4.04 -9.66 -16.05
C PRO A 32 -4.56 -8.23 -16.26
N THR A 33 -5.85 -8.06 -16.51
CA THR A 33 -6.47 -6.73 -16.64
C THR A 33 -6.56 -6.04 -15.28
N ALA A 34 -7.06 -6.73 -14.26
CA ALA A 34 -7.11 -6.22 -12.89
C ALA A 34 -5.70 -5.93 -12.35
N THR A 35 -4.71 -6.78 -12.63
CA THR A 35 -3.31 -6.55 -12.23
C THR A 35 -2.77 -5.24 -12.81
N ARG A 36 -3.03 -4.94 -14.09
CA ARG A 36 -2.63 -3.67 -14.71
C ARG A 36 -3.33 -2.46 -14.10
N GLN A 37 -4.63 -2.58 -13.81
CA GLN A 37 -5.38 -1.54 -13.11
C GLN A 37 -4.82 -1.29 -11.70
N LEU A 38 -4.49 -2.36 -10.96
CA LEU A 38 -3.88 -2.23 -9.65
C LEU A 38 -2.54 -1.51 -9.72
N ALA A 39 -1.71 -1.87 -10.68
CA ALA A 39 -0.41 -1.26 -10.86
C ALA A 39 -0.51 0.24 -11.11
N ALA A 40 -1.42 0.69 -11.99
CA ALA A 40 -1.66 2.11 -12.22
C ALA A 40 -2.14 2.83 -10.95
N LEU A 41 -3.06 2.23 -10.19
CA LEU A 41 -3.53 2.78 -8.91
C LEU A 41 -2.41 2.86 -7.87
N ALA A 42 -1.63 1.79 -7.70
CA ALA A 42 -0.53 1.73 -6.73
C ALA A 42 0.55 2.77 -7.02
N MET A 43 0.91 2.95 -8.30
CA MET A 43 1.85 4.00 -8.72
C MET A 43 1.31 5.41 -8.42
N ARG A 44 0.01 5.63 -8.58
CA ARG A 44 -0.62 6.90 -8.25
C ARG A 44 -0.63 7.15 -6.74
N GLU A 45 -1.06 6.17 -5.94
CA GLU A 45 -1.05 6.30 -4.48
C GLU A 45 0.38 6.53 -3.96
N TYR A 46 1.38 5.88 -4.54
CA TYR A 46 2.79 6.14 -4.25
C TYR A 46 3.17 7.59 -4.57
N SER A 47 2.85 8.07 -5.78
CA SER A 47 3.12 9.46 -6.16
C SER A 47 2.42 10.47 -5.24
N ASN A 48 1.17 10.19 -4.85
CA ASN A 48 0.43 11.05 -3.94
C ASN A 48 1.04 11.06 -2.54
N ALA A 49 1.42 9.89 -2.00
CA ALA A 49 2.09 9.80 -0.70
C ALA A 49 3.39 10.60 -0.67
N THR A 50 4.19 10.58 -1.76
CA THR A 50 5.44 11.37 -1.83
C THR A 50 5.24 12.89 -1.80
N LYS A 51 4.04 13.38 -2.13
CA LYS A 51 3.71 14.81 -2.08
C LYS A 51 3.32 15.27 -0.67
N CYS A 52 3.05 14.35 0.25
CA CYS A 52 2.73 14.67 1.63
C CYS A 52 3.99 14.98 2.44
N GLU A 53 3.86 15.86 3.44
CA GLU A 53 4.95 16.18 4.37
C GLU A 53 5.47 14.92 5.10
N TYR A 54 4.56 14.03 5.48
CA TYR A 54 4.85 12.74 6.11
C TYR A 54 4.26 11.58 5.29
N PRO A 55 4.99 11.04 4.30
CA PRO A 55 4.47 9.99 3.41
C PRO A 55 3.99 8.72 4.14
N HIS A 56 4.60 8.38 5.28
CA HIS A 56 4.19 7.25 6.12
C HIS A 56 2.86 7.47 6.86
N LEU A 57 2.36 8.71 6.90
CA LEU A 57 1.03 9.08 7.42
C LEU A 57 0.03 9.34 6.31
N TYR A 58 0.34 9.02 5.05
CA TYR A 58 -0.58 9.23 3.93
C TYR A 58 -1.94 8.55 4.19
N ALA A 59 -3.02 9.26 3.87
CA ALA A 59 -4.42 8.93 4.16
C ALA A 59 -4.82 8.86 5.65
N THR A 60 -3.97 9.32 6.57
CA THR A 60 -4.32 9.43 7.99
C THR A 60 -5.12 10.71 8.25
N PRO A 61 -6.32 10.63 8.86
CA PRO A 61 -7.08 11.82 9.28
C PRO A 61 -6.29 12.72 10.24
N PRO A 62 -6.49 14.05 10.23
CA PRO A 62 -5.74 14.98 11.09
C PRO A 62 -5.90 14.70 12.58
N ASP A 63 -7.05 14.21 13.01
CA ASP A 63 -7.39 13.83 14.38
C ASP A 63 -6.64 12.58 14.88
N GLU A 64 -6.14 11.75 13.97
CA GLU A 64 -5.40 10.52 14.29
C GLU A 64 -3.87 10.67 14.14
N LYS A 65 -3.36 11.89 13.90
CA LYS A 65 -1.91 12.14 13.66
C LYS A 65 -1.01 11.72 14.84
N TYR A 66 -1.55 11.66 16.06
CA TYR A 66 -0.79 11.28 17.26
C TYR A 66 -0.75 9.77 17.54
N ALA A 67 -1.39 8.96 16.69
CA ALA A 67 -1.31 7.51 16.80
C ALA A 67 0.14 7.02 16.57
N PRO A 68 0.52 5.85 17.11
CA PRO A 68 1.88 5.30 16.94
C PRO A 68 2.28 5.02 15.48
N TRP A 69 1.31 4.94 14.56
CA TRP A 69 1.48 4.81 13.11
C TRP A 69 0.23 5.36 12.38
N GLY A 70 0.35 5.62 11.09
CA GLY A 70 -0.75 6.13 10.27
C GLY A 70 -1.85 5.11 9.98
N THR A 71 -3.06 5.59 9.72
CA THR A 71 -4.25 4.72 9.54
C THR A 71 -4.45 4.24 8.11
N GLY A 72 -3.66 4.73 7.16
CA GLY A 72 -3.78 4.40 5.74
C GLY A 72 -3.77 2.90 5.42
N THR A 73 -2.95 2.11 6.13
CA THR A 73 -2.97 0.63 6.00
C THR A 73 -4.27 0.01 6.52
N ALA A 74 -4.82 0.50 7.64
CA ALA A 74 -6.10 0.01 8.17
C ALA A 74 -7.25 0.34 7.21
N ILE A 75 -7.27 1.57 6.67
CA ILE A 75 -8.23 2.00 5.64
C ILE A 75 -8.10 1.12 4.39
N GLY A 76 -6.88 0.81 3.96
CA GLY A 76 -6.62 -0.09 2.83
C GLY A 76 -7.21 -1.49 3.06
N MET A 77 -6.94 -2.09 4.22
CA MET A 77 -7.48 -3.40 4.60
C MET A 77 -9.00 -3.41 4.69
N GLU A 78 -9.62 -2.33 5.19
CA GLU A 78 -11.07 -2.24 5.27
C GLU A 78 -11.70 -2.17 3.88
N ARG A 79 -11.15 -1.34 2.99
CA ARG A 79 -11.60 -1.25 1.60
C ARG A 79 -11.46 -2.57 0.84
N MET A 80 -10.45 -3.39 1.16
CA MET A 80 -10.28 -4.72 0.57
C MET A 80 -11.42 -5.70 0.86
N LYS A 81 -12.18 -5.48 1.94
CA LYS A 81 -13.34 -6.32 2.28
C LYS A 81 -14.61 -5.96 1.50
N SER A 82 -14.59 -4.86 0.75
CA SER A 82 -15.76 -4.39 0.00
C SER A 82 -16.16 -5.37 -1.11
N ASP A 83 -17.46 -5.48 -1.39
CA ASP A 83 -17.96 -6.24 -2.54
C ASP A 83 -17.65 -5.55 -3.88
N SER A 84 -17.40 -4.23 -3.87
CA SER A 84 -17.01 -3.47 -5.05
C SER A 84 -15.55 -3.72 -5.41
N LEU A 85 -15.31 -4.30 -6.59
CA LEU A 85 -13.96 -4.51 -7.11
C LEU A 85 -13.16 -3.20 -7.11
N GLN A 86 -13.75 -2.10 -7.56
CA GLN A 86 -13.06 -0.79 -7.61
C GLN A 86 -12.60 -0.33 -6.22
N VAL A 87 -13.42 -0.52 -5.18
CA VAL A 87 -13.05 -0.17 -3.80
C VAL A 87 -11.94 -1.07 -3.30
N ARG A 88 -12.01 -2.38 -3.56
CA ARG A 88 -10.94 -3.33 -3.20
C ARG A 88 -9.61 -2.96 -3.83
N MET A 89 -9.60 -2.64 -5.12
CA MET A 89 -8.39 -2.27 -5.87
C MET A 89 -7.76 -0.99 -5.32
N ARG A 90 -8.56 0.02 -4.99
CA ARG A 90 -8.08 1.24 -4.32
C ARG A 90 -7.55 0.94 -2.91
N GLY A 91 -8.15 0.00 -2.19
CA GLY A 91 -7.68 -0.47 -0.89
C GLY A 91 -6.30 -1.13 -0.96
N LEU A 92 -6.11 -2.06 -1.88
CA LEU A 92 -4.83 -2.72 -2.15
C LEU A 92 -3.74 -1.71 -2.51
N ALA A 93 -4.03 -0.81 -3.45
CA ALA A 93 -3.09 0.23 -3.88
C ALA A 93 -2.66 1.14 -2.72
N LEU A 94 -3.62 1.60 -1.90
CA LEU A 94 -3.35 2.42 -0.73
C LEU A 94 -2.46 1.68 0.27
N TRP A 95 -2.79 0.42 0.58
CA TRP A 95 -2.01 -0.37 1.53
C TRP A 95 -0.56 -0.54 1.05
N LEU A 96 -0.34 -0.86 -0.23
CA LEU A 96 1.01 -1.04 -0.81
C LEU A 96 1.83 0.26 -0.76
N ALA A 97 1.22 1.40 -1.07
CA ALA A 97 1.90 2.69 -1.02
C ALA A 97 2.28 3.11 0.41
N VAL A 98 1.34 3.01 1.37
CA VAL A 98 1.59 3.42 2.77
C VAL A 98 2.59 2.47 3.43
N SER A 99 2.42 1.16 3.27
CA SER A 99 3.32 0.16 3.85
C SER A 99 4.75 0.29 3.31
N TYR A 100 4.93 0.65 2.04
CA TYR A 100 6.25 1.00 1.49
C TYR A 100 6.90 2.14 2.28
N HIS A 101 6.21 3.28 2.42
CA HIS A 101 6.77 4.46 3.08
C HIS A 101 6.97 4.27 4.58
N GLU A 102 6.11 3.48 5.23
CA GLU A 102 6.23 3.17 6.64
C GLU A 102 7.44 2.29 6.95
N THR A 103 7.79 1.36 6.05
CA THR A 103 8.85 0.36 6.30
C THR A 103 10.21 0.75 5.73
N LYS A 104 10.27 1.73 4.81
CA LYS A 104 11.47 2.11 4.03
C LYS A 104 12.71 2.36 4.88
N ASP A 105 12.57 3.14 5.93
CA ASP A 105 13.69 3.59 6.76
C ASP A 105 13.68 2.90 8.14
N SER A 106 12.99 1.76 8.25
CA SER A 106 12.86 1.04 9.51
C SER A 106 14.19 0.41 9.96
N PRO A 107 14.59 0.57 11.23
CA PRO A 107 15.76 -0.10 11.78
C PRO A 107 15.50 -1.56 12.19
N TYR A 108 14.27 -2.06 12.03
CA TYR A 108 13.86 -3.38 12.51
C TYR A 108 13.87 -4.42 11.39
N ALA A 109 14.62 -5.51 11.58
CA ALA A 109 14.83 -6.54 10.55
C ALA A 109 13.53 -7.10 9.96
N ASP A 110 12.49 -7.32 10.77
CA ASP A 110 11.20 -7.83 10.30
C ASP A 110 10.48 -6.87 9.35
N GLN A 111 10.57 -5.57 9.63
CA GLN A 111 9.98 -4.53 8.79
C GLN A 111 10.82 -4.29 7.53
N GLN A 112 12.16 -4.45 7.61
CA GLN A 112 13.02 -4.42 6.43
C GLN A 112 12.74 -5.59 5.48
N GLU A 113 12.47 -6.79 6.01
CA GLU A 113 12.07 -7.91 5.17
C GLU A 113 10.72 -7.66 4.50
N LEU A 114 9.74 -7.14 5.26
CA LEU A 114 8.47 -6.74 4.68
C LEU A 114 8.66 -5.66 3.59
N HIS A 115 9.53 -4.67 3.83
CA HIS A 115 9.82 -3.63 2.84
C HIS A 115 10.31 -4.23 1.52
N ARG A 116 11.23 -5.22 1.58
CA ARG A 116 11.71 -5.94 0.40
C ARG A 116 10.59 -6.66 -0.31
N GLN A 117 9.67 -7.30 0.42
CA GLN A 117 8.52 -7.99 -0.16
C GLN A 117 7.57 -7.02 -0.87
N VAL A 118 7.20 -5.92 -0.22
CA VAL A 118 6.38 -4.85 -0.82
C VAL A 118 7.05 -4.28 -2.06
N MET A 119 8.36 -4.04 -2.02
CA MET A 119 9.13 -3.57 -3.18
C MET A 119 9.11 -4.55 -4.35
N ARG A 120 9.26 -5.86 -4.09
CA ARG A 120 9.15 -6.90 -5.13
C ARG A 120 7.74 -6.88 -5.74
N THR A 121 6.70 -6.83 -4.91
CA THR A 121 5.31 -6.76 -5.38
C THR A 121 5.07 -5.53 -6.26
N LEU A 122 5.48 -4.34 -5.80
CA LEU A 122 5.33 -3.11 -6.58
C LEU A 122 6.11 -3.15 -7.90
N ARG A 123 7.30 -3.77 -7.91
CA ARG A 123 8.08 -3.99 -9.12
C ARG A 123 7.36 -4.92 -10.09
N THR A 124 6.88 -6.07 -9.63
CA THR A 124 6.11 -7.02 -10.46
C THR A 124 4.84 -6.37 -11.03
N LEU A 125 4.13 -5.60 -10.20
CA LEU A 125 2.98 -4.82 -10.65
C LEU A 125 3.38 -3.82 -11.74
N ARG A 126 4.45 -3.05 -11.54
CA ARG A 126 4.95 -2.11 -12.55
C ARG A 126 5.34 -2.80 -13.86
N GLU A 127 6.00 -3.95 -13.80
CA GLU A 127 6.41 -4.74 -14.97
C GLU A 127 5.20 -5.29 -15.74
N SER A 128 4.05 -5.46 -15.08
CA SER A 128 2.80 -5.90 -15.74
C SER A 128 2.17 -4.85 -16.65
N VAL A 129 2.59 -3.58 -16.56
CA VAL A 129 2.01 -2.48 -17.36
C VAL A 129 3.03 -1.99 -18.39
N GLN A 130 2.67 -2.03 -19.68
CA GLN A 130 3.44 -1.28 -20.67
C GLN A 130 3.20 0.22 -20.49
N ALA A 131 4.21 1.06 -20.76
CA ALA A 131 4.08 2.52 -20.59
C ALA A 131 2.90 3.12 -21.38
N LYS A 132 2.51 2.51 -22.51
CA LYS A 132 1.31 2.88 -23.29
C LYS A 132 -0.01 2.57 -22.58
N ASP A 133 -0.08 1.44 -21.86
CA ASP A 133 -1.30 0.97 -21.20
C ASP A 133 -1.66 1.84 -19.99
N VAL A 134 -0.65 2.38 -19.29
CA VAL A 134 -0.86 3.32 -18.18
C VAL A 134 -1.59 4.58 -18.68
N SER A 135 -1.06 5.20 -19.74
CA SER A 135 -1.62 6.41 -20.33
C SER A 135 -3.03 6.19 -20.88
N GLN A 136 -3.28 5.03 -21.49
CA GLN A 136 -4.59 4.69 -22.04
C GLN A 136 -5.64 4.42 -20.94
N TYR A 137 -5.28 3.72 -19.85
CA TYR A 137 -6.18 3.51 -18.72
C TYR A 137 -6.66 4.82 -18.09
N PHE A 138 -5.76 5.81 -17.92
CA PHE A 138 -6.12 7.13 -17.40
C PHE A 138 -6.97 7.95 -18.38
N ALA A 139 -6.78 7.78 -19.69
CA ALA A 139 -7.64 8.38 -20.70
C ALA A 139 -9.05 7.77 -20.69
N ASP A 140 -9.16 6.46 -20.46
CA ASP A 140 -10.44 5.73 -20.46
C ASP A 140 -11.26 5.93 -19.18
N HIS A 141 -10.62 6.29 -18.06
CA HIS A 141 -11.28 6.47 -16.75
C HIS A 141 -10.99 7.84 -16.13
N PRO A 142 -11.49 8.96 -16.71
CA PRO A 142 -11.18 10.31 -16.24
C PRO A 142 -11.73 10.62 -14.83
N GLN A 143 -12.78 9.93 -14.38
CA GLN A 143 -13.30 10.04 -12.99
C GLN A 143 -12.46 9.26 -11.97
N ALA A 144 -11.46 8.52 -12.42
CA ALA A 144 -10.43 8.01 -11.53
C ALA A 144 -9.36 9.07 -11.22
N ALA A 145 -9.34 10.24 -11.86
CA ALA A 145 -8.37 11.31 -11.55
C ALA A 145 -8.61 11.94 -10.17
#